data_AF-I0K4S3-F1
#
_entry.id   AF-I0K4S3-F1
#
_cell.length_a   1.000
_cell.length_b   1.000
_cell.length_c   1.000
_cell.angle_alpha   90.00
_cell.angle_beta   90.00
_cell.angle_gamma   90.00
#
_symmetry.space_group_name_H-M   'P 1'
#
loop_
_entity.id
_entity.type
_entity.pdbx_description
1 polymer ?
#
loop_
_entity_poly.entity_id
_entity_poly.type
_entity_poly.pdbx_seq_one_letter_code
_entity_poly.pdbx_strand_id
1 'polypeptide(L)'
;MSCPLRCAGRPKKKASIKLIEKRRSMPIANSRIMRQLRVFLCCLLCVTGSPLWAQDSTKVGPAQGKQVVITPEDADERQDTASYAAANDQAPVQVRSANADLLDKLRSSRDYQYGDDVPPTASLWDQFWAWFWLKVGELLRTRAYRSVGQYVLMVGIAGLVVWLLYKAQVLNRLFPGRARNLGLDYTTLDEDIHAINFADRIDEAVAGRNYRLAVRLLYLQTLKRLTDTGLIRWQPNKTNRQYAYELTGNPARLGFEQLTTHFEYVWYGDFPVDETRFNSIRQAFTQFNAS
;
A
#
# COMPACT_ATOMS: atom_id res chain seq x y z
N MET A 1 -64.62 -34.68 49.19
CA MET A 1 -64.58 -36.00 49.86
C MET A 1 -63.24 -36.65 49.61
N SER A 2 -62.75 -37.31 50.64
CA SER A 2 -61.44 -37.92 50.90
C SER A 2 -60.81 -38.80 49.80
N CYS A 3 -59.50 -38.60 49.55
CA CYS A 3 -58.34 -39.54 49.67
C CYS A 3 -58.45 -41.03 49.23
N PRO A 4 -57.35 -41.83 49.14
CA PRO A 4 -56.01 -41.67 48.51
C PRO A 4 -55.54 -43.00 47.81
N LEU A 5 -54.25 -43.09 47.42
CA LEU A 5 -53.32 -44.27 47.38
C LEU A 5 -52.37 -44.08 46.16
N ARG A 6 -51.11 -43.65 46.27
CA ARG A 6 -49.89 -44.17 46.95
C ARG A 6 -49.51 -45.60 46.58
N CYS A 7 -48.38 -45.72 45.85
CA CYS A 7 -47.28 -46.70 45.90
C CYS A 7 -46.71 -46.88 44.48
N ALA A 8 -45.45 -47.16 44.19
CA ALA A 8 -44.14 -47.09 44.84
C ALA A 8 -43.11 -47.57 43.77
N GLY A 9 -41.84 -47.15 43.86
CA GLY A 9 -40.72 -47.93 43.29
C GLY A 9 -40.03 -47.43 42.02
N ARG A 10 -38.90 -46.71 42.18
CA ARG A 10 -37.77 -46.68 41.22
C ARG A 10 -36.90 -47.95 41.44
N PRO A 11 -36.10 -48.45 40.47
CA PRO A 11 -34.73 -47.93 40.29
C PRO A 11 -34.11 -48.00 38.86
N LYS A 12 -33.08 -47.16 38.72
CA LYS A 12 -31.99 -47.02 37.74
C LYS A 12 -31.69 -48.17 36.76
N LYS A 13 -31.44 -47.82 35.49
CA LYS A 13 -30.24 -48.27 34.74
C LYS A 13 -29.66 -47.12 33.88
N LYS A 14 -28.52 -46.60 34.35
CA LYS A 14 -27.47 -46.02 33.49
C LYS A 14 -26.78 -47.17 32.76
N ALA A 15 -26.09 -46.83 31.67
CA ALA A 15 -25.12 -47.65 30.95
C ALA A 15 -25.69 -48.66 29.95
N SER A 16 -25.97 -48.16 28.75
CA SER A 16 -25.55 -48.78 27.49
C SER A 16 -25.43 -47.65 26.47
N ILE A 17 -24.27 -46.99 26.41
CA ILE A 17 -23.16 -47.38 25.51
C ILE A 17 -23.55 -46.97 24.08
N LYS A 18 -23.21 -45.73 23.73
CA LYS A 18 -22.01 -45.45 22.91
C LYS A 18 -22.07 -46.18 21.57
N LEU A 19 -22.94 -45.74 20.66
CA LEU A 19 -22.76 -46.03 19.24
C LEU A 19 -23.54 -45.07 18.32
N ILE A 20 -23.66 -43.80 18.68
CA ILE A 20 -24.11 -42.75 17.74
C ILE A 20 -23.21 -41.51 17.95
N GLU A 21 -21.90 -41.75 17.93
CA GLU A 21 -20.88 -40.70 17.95
C GLU A 21 -19.75 -41.13 17.02
N LYS A 22 -20.05 -41.24 15.71
CA LYS A 22 -19.01 -41.24 14.68
C LYS A 22 -19.63 -41.04 13.29
N ARG A 23 -19.05 -40.09 12.55
CA ARG A 23 -19.28 -39.74 11.13
C ARG A 23 -20.50 -38.87 10.82
N ARG A 24 -20.31 -37.57 10.98
CA ARG A 24 -20.23 -36.62 9.84
C ARG A 24 -19.68 -35.27 10.32
N SER A 25 -18.40 -35.27 10.69
CA SER A 25 -17.59 -34.05 10.71
C SER A 25 -17.24 -33.69 9.26
N MET A 26 -18.07 -32.87 8.61
CA MET A 26 -17.59 -32.11 7.47
C MET A 26 -16.75 -30.95 8.02
N PRO A 27 -15.48 -30.80 7.64
CA PRO A 27 -14.74 -29.60 8.00
C PRO A 27 -15.43 -28.42 7.31
N ILE A 28 -15.91 -27.48 8.12
CA ILE A 28 -16.26 -26.13 7.68
C ILE A 28 -14.96 -25.56 7.09
N ALA A 29 -14.87 -25.65 5.76
CA ALA A 29 -13.76 -25.13 5.00
C ALA A 29 -13.64 -23.63 5.30
N ASN A 30 -12.43 -23.23 5.68
CA ASN A 30 -12.01 -21.88 6.00
C ASN A 30 -12.68 -20.83 5.08
N SER A 31 -13.51 -19.97 5.68
CA SER A 31 -14.35 -18.98 4.99
C SER A 31 -13.56 -17.92 4.21
N ARG A 32 -12.24 -17.81 4.42
CA ARG A 32 -11.35 -16.95 3.63
C ARG A 32 -11.06 -17.51 2.24
N ILE A 33 -10.86 -18.82 2.09
CA ILE A 33 -10.52 -19.42 0.78
C ILE A 33 -11.74 -19.45 -0.14
N MET A 34 -12.92 -19.75 0.41
CA MET A 34 -14.19 -19.69 -0.33
C MET A 34 -14.60 -18.26 -0.70
N ARG A 35 -14.25 -17.24 0.11
CA ARG A 35 -14.44 -15.82 -0.24
C ARG A 35 -13.48 -15.39 -1.35
N GLN A 36 -12.20 -15.76 -1.26
CA GLN A 36 -11.23 -15.44 -2.30
C GLN A 36 -11.53 -16.16 -3.62
N LEU A 37 -11.99 -17.42 -3.58
CA LEU A 37 -12.40 -18.16 -4.77
C LEU A 37 -13.69 -17.61 -5.39
N ARG A 38 -14.64 -17.11 -4.58
CA ARG A 38 -15.84 -16.40 -5.08
C ARG A 38 -15.52 -15.05 -5.71
N VAL A 39 -14.60 -14.28 -5.13
CA VAL A 39 -14.13 -13.01 -5.72
C VAL A 39 -13.39 -13.27 -7.03
N PHE A 40 -12.53 -14.30 -7.09
CA PHE A 40 -11.85 -14.68 -8.32
C PHE A 40 -12.81 -15.23 -9.39
N LEU A 41 -13.79 -16.05 -9.03
CA LEU A 41 -14.80 -16.58 -9.96
C LEU A 41 -15.74 -15.47 -10.47
N CYS A 42 -16.04 -14.46 -9.64
CA CYS A 42 -16.83 -13.29 -10.04
C CYS A 42 -16.02 -12.33 -10.93
N CYS A 43 -14.71 -12.17 -10.70
CA CYS A 43 -13.83 -11.45 -11.61
C CYS A 43 -13.62 -12.19 -12.94
N LEU A 44 -13.59 -13.53 -12.94
CA LEU A 44 -13.48 -14.32 -14.17
C LEU A 44 -14.75 -14.22 -15.03
N LEU A 45 -15.93 -14.14 -14.41
CA LEU A 45 -17.22 -13.98 -15.11
C LEU A 45 -17.48 -12.53 -15.59
N CYS A 46 -16.84 -11.52 -14.98
CA CYS A 46 -16.93 -10.13 -15.46
C CYS A 46 -16.04 -9.83 -16.69
N VAL A 47 -15.01 -10.65 -16.97
CA VAL A 47 -14.09 -10.41 -18.10
C VAL A 47 -14.64 -10.92 -19.44
N THR A 48 -15.69 -11.76 -19.44
CA THR A 48 -16.38 -12.20 -20.66
C THR A 48 -17.57 -11.33 -21.05
N GLY A 49 -17.88 -10.28 -20.28
CA GLY A 49 -18.87 -9.26 -20.65
C GLY A 49 -18.25 -8.21 -21.55
N SER A 50 -18.10 -8.51 -22.83
CA SER A 50 -17.70 -7.53 -23.84
C SER A 50 -18.68 -6.34 -23.81
N PRO A 51 -18.25 -5.09 -23.57
CA PRO A 51 -19.04 -3.96 -23.99
C PRO A 51 -19.05 -3.98 -25.52
N LEU A 52 -20.20 -4.31 -26.07
CA LEU A 52 -20.53 -4.15 -27.47
C LEU A 52 -20.20 -2.71 -27.84
N TRP A 53 -19.21 -2.50 -28.70
CA TRP A 53 -18.91 -1.20 -29.28
C TRP A 53 -20.12 -0.81 -30.13
N ALA A 54 -20.98 0.05 -29.59
CA ALA A 54 -21.97 0.77 -30.35
C ALA A 54 -21.22 1.82 -31.17
N GLN A 55 -20.90 1.46 -32.41
CA GLN A 55 -20.34 2.39 -33.37
C GLN A 55 -21.50 3.17 -33.98
N ASP A 56 -21.82 4.31 -33.38
CA ASP A 56 -22.78 5.26 -33.93
C ASP A 56 -22.17 5.90 -35.18
N SER A 57 -22.62 5.44 -36.35
CA SER A 57 -22.23 5.97 -37.64
C SER A 57 -22.97 7.29 -37.90
N THR A 58 -22.45 8.39 -37.38
CA THR A 58 -22.82 9.72 -37.89
C THR A 58 -22.09 9.95 -39.21
N LYS A 59 -22.86 9.92 -40.30
CA LYS A 59 -22.41 10.30 -41.63
C LYS A 59 -21.86 11.73 -41.59
N VAL A 60 -20.60 11.91 -41.96
CA VAL A 60 -20.01 13.22 -42.20
C VAL A 60 -20.54 13.73 -43.54
N GLY A 61 -21.53 14.63 -43.49
CA GLY A 61 -21.93 15.46 -44.63
C GLY A 61 -20.88 16.56 -44.89
N PRO A 62 -20.81 17.12 -46.12
CA PRO A 62 -19.77 18.05 -46.50
C PRO A 62 -19.85 19.34 -45.66
N ALA A 63 -18.69 19.85 -45.27
CA ALA A 63 -18.55 21.06 -44.46
C ALA A 63 -19.18 22.27 -45.18
N GLN A 64 -20.33 22.72 -44.69
CA GLN A 64 -20.90 24.03 -45.01
C GLN A 64 -20.28 25.07 -44.08
N GLY A 65 -19.88 26.20 -44.68
CA GLY A 65 -19.12 27.27 -44.04
C GLY A 65 -19.76 27.74 -42.73
N LYS A 66 -18.98 27.72 -41.65
CA LYS A 66 -19.41 28.22 -40.35
C LYS A 66 -19.46 29.75 -40.41
N GLN A 67 -20.66 30.30 -40.32
CA GLN A 67 -20.86 31.72 -40.04
C GLN A 67 -20.22 32.04 -38.68
N VAL A 68 -19.30 33.00 -38.68
CA VAL A 68 -18.72 33.58 -37.48
C VAL A 68 -19.80 34.43 -36.81
N VAL A 69 -20.29 33.98 -35.67
CA VAL A 69 -21.11 34.80 -34.77
C VAL A 69 -20.18 35.85 -34.18
N ILE A 70 -20.37 37.10 -34.58
CA ILE A 70 -19.63 38.25 -34.06
C ILE A 70 -20.28 38.63 -32.73
N THR A 71 -19.53 38.52 -31.65
CA THR A 71 -19.89 39.05 -30.33
C THR A 71 -19.60 40.56 -30.34
N PRO A 72 -20.41 41.43 -29.70
CA PRO A 72 -20.25 42.89 -29.85
C PRO A 72 -18.99 43.49 -29.22
N GLU A 73 -18.08 42.66 -28.69
CA GLU A 73 -16.85 43.10 -28.02
C GLU A 73 -15.64 43.16 -28.98
N ASP A 74 -15.78 42.69 -30.23
CA ASP A 74 -14.70 42.65 -31.23
C ASP A 74 -14.74 43.83 -32.24
N ALA A 75 -15.39 44.94 -31.88
CA ALA A 75 -15.64 46.06 -32.80
C ALA A 75 -14.52 47.12 -32.87
N ASP A 76 -13.47 47.05 -32.04
CA ASP A 76 -12.48 48.15 -31.92
C ASP A 76 -11.03 47.82 -32.34
N GLU A 77 -10.76 46.67 -32.97
CA GLU A 77 -9.41 46.34 -33.46
C GLU A 77 -9.40 45.90 -34.93
N ARG A 78 -9.84 46.79 -35.83
CA ARG A 78 -9.58 46.66 -37.28
C ARG A 78 -8.87 47.88 -37.85
N GLN A 79 -7.70 48.21 -37.30
CA GLN A 79 -6.83 49.27 -37.82
C GLN A 79 -5.38 48.84 -38.14
N ASP A 80 -5.04 47.55 -38.17
CA ASP A 80 -3.63 47.13 -38.30
C ASP A 80 -3.13 46.80 -39.72
N THR A 81 -3.90 47.12 -40.76
CA THR A 81 -3.38 47.08 -42.14
C THR A 81 -3.56 48.42 -42.83
N ALA A 82 -2.84 49.42 -42.32
CA ALA A 82 -2.61 50.66 -43.05
C ALA A 82 -1.69 50.38 -44.25
N SER A 83 -2.27 50.23 -45.45
CA SER A 83 -1.51 50.24 -46.70
C SER A 83 -1.07 51.66 -47.01
N TYR A 84 0.20 51.97 -46.73
CA TYR A 84 0.80 53.24 -47.10
C TYR A 84 1.16 53.23 -48.59
N ALA A 85 0.70 54.25 -49.33
CA ALA A 85 1.18 54.51 -50.68
C ALA A 85 2.63 55.02 -50.59
N ALA A 86 3.60 54.11 -50.57
CA ALA A 86 5.01 54.49 -50.66
C ALA A 86 5.29 55.04 -52.06
N ALA A 87 5.94 56.21 -52.12
CA ALA A 87 6.45 56.74 -53.38
C ALA A 87 7.44 55.73 -54.00
N ASN A 88 7.43 55.60 -55.32
CA ASN A 88 8.27 54.65 -56.03
C ASN A 88 9.75 55.03 -55.82
N ASP A 89 10.45 54.29 -54.96
CA ASP A 89 11.84 54.56 -54.61
C ASP A 89 12.73 54.19 -55.80
N GLN A 90 13.26 55.21 -56.48
CA GLN A 90 14.18 55.09 -57.61
C GLN A 90 15.64 55.19 -57.16
N ALA A 91 15.91 55.20 -55.85
CA ALA A 91 17.28 55.23 -55.35
C ALA A 91 18.03 53.95 -55.79
N PRO A 92 19.30 54.06 -56.21
CA PRO A 92 20.08 52.90 -56.59
C PRO A 92 20.20 51.95 -55.40
N VAL A 93 19.72 50.71 -55.59
CA VAL A 93 19.73 49.67 -54.56
C VAL A 93 21.18 49.37 -54.19
N GLN A 94 21.58 49.77 -52.99
CA GLN A 94 22.87 49.36 -52.44
C GLN A 94 22.75 47.94 -51.91
N VAL A 95 23.28 46.99 -52.67
CA VAL A 95 23.37 45.59 -52.25
C VAL A 95 24.38 45.51 -51.10
N ARG A 96 23.87 45.36 -49.88
CA ARG A 96 24.71 45.08 -48.71
C ARG A 96 25.20 43.64 -48.81
N SER A 97 26.51 43.45 -48.93
CA SER A 97 27.11 42.12 -48.81
C SER A 97 27.15 41.71 -47.35
N ALA A 98 26.80 40.46 -47.07
CA ALA A 98 26.94 39.92 -45.73
C ALA A 98 28.42 39.82 -45.36
N ASN A 99 28.76 40.22 -44.13
CA ASN A 99 30.13 40.17 -43.63
C ASN A 99 30.56 38.70 -43.51
N ALA A 100 31.62 38.32 -44.24
CA ALA A 100 32.11 36.94 -44.30
C ALA A 100 32.52 36.39 -42.93
N ASP A 101 33.16 37.21 -42.09
CA ASP A 101 33.60 36.80 -40.75
C ASP A 101 32.42 36.56 -39.81
N LEU A 102 31.34 37.34 -39.95
CA LEU A 102 30.11 37.16 -39.18
C LEU A 102 29.37 35.89 -39.63
N LEU A 103 29.32 35.65 -40.95
CA LEU A 103 28.72 34.44 -41.53
C LEU A 103 29.44 33.18 -41.06
N ASP A 104 30.77 33.18 -41.02
CA ASP A 104 31.55 32.03 -40.56
C ASP A 104 31.41 31.81 -39.04
N LYS A 105 31.29 32.89 -38.25
CA LYS A 105 30.91 32.78 -36.84
C LYS A 105 29.52 32.19 -36.63
N LEU A 106 28.54 32.58 -37.45
CA LEU A 106 27.17 32.07 -37.35
C LEU A 106 27.05 30.62 -37.85
N ARG A 107 27.85 30.21 -38.83
CA ARG A 107 27.92 28.80 -39.26
C ARG A 107 28.54 27.88 -38.21
N SER A 108 29.48 28.41 -37.42
CA SER A 108 30.16 27.65 -36.37
C SER A 108 29.43 27.67 -35.02
N SER A 109 28.45 28.57 -34.82
CA SER A 109 27.68 28.63 -33.57
C SER A 109 26.66 27.49 -33.49
N ARG A 110 26.57 26.90 -32.29
CA ARG A 110 25.68 25.76 -32.01
C ARG A 110 24.20 26.10 -32.22
N ASP A 111 23.81 27.35 -32.01
CA ASP A 111 22.42 27.82 -32.11
C ASP A 111 21.87 27.82 -33.55
N TYR A 112 22.73 27.69 -34.57
CA TYR A 112 22.36 27.76 -35.99
C TYR A 112 22.76 26.52 -36.79
N GLN A 113 23.16 25.44 -36.11
CA GLN A 113 23.38 24.12 -36.74
C GLN A 113 22.06 23.36 -36.85
N TYR A 114 21.24 23.74 -37.82
CA TYR A 114 20.05 22.98 -38.22
C TYR A 114 20.49 21.82 -39.12
N GLY A 115 21.10 20.80 -38.51
CA GLY A 115 21.35 19.50 -39.15
C GLY A 115 20.29 18.53 -38.66
N ASP A 116 19.71 17.76 -39.59
CA ASP A 116 18.66 16.78 -39.37
C ASP A 116 18.79 16.12 -38.00
N ASP A 117 17.75 16.25 -37.19
CA ASP A 117 17.46 15.46 -36.01
C ASP A 117 17.29 13.98 -36.41
N VAL A 118 18.34 13.40 -36.99
CA VAL A 118 18.53 11.96 -37.00
C VAL A 118 18.70 11.61 -35.54
N PRO A 119 17.71 10.96 -34.89
CA PRO A 119 17.82 10.63 -33.49
C PRO A 119 19.16 9.90 -33.30
N PRO A 120 19.89 10.18 -32.21
CA PRO A 120 21.23 9.64 -31.98
C PRO A 120 21.20 8.16 -32.31
N THR A 121 22.12 7.72 -33.20
CA THR A 121 22.22 6.32 -33.64
C THR A 121 21.88 5.40 -32.48
N ALA A 122 20.73 4.73 -32.59
CA ALA A 122 20.11 3.99 -31.49
C ALA A 122 21.21 3.20 -30.78
N SER A 123 21.33 3.37 -29.46
CA SER A 123 22.33 2.65 -28.68
C SER A 123 22.25 1.16 -29.02
N LEU A 124 23.35 0.42 -28.92
CA LEU A 124 23.30 -1.05 -29.05
C LEU A 124 22.21 -1.65 -28.15
N TRP A 125 21.91 -0.97 -27.04
CA TRP A 125 20.80 -1.26 -26.14
C TRP A 125 19.41 -0.99 -26.75
N ASP A 126 19.23 0.14 -27.43
CA ASP A 126 17.96 0.50 -28.07
C ASP A 126 17.66 -0.40 -29.27
N GLN A 127 18.69 -0.73 -30.05
CA GLN A 127 18.60 -1.69 -31.16
C GLN A 127 18.25 -3.09 -30.66
N PHE A 128 18.83 -3.51 -29.53
CA PHE A 128 18.49 -4.77 -28.89
C PHE A 128 17.01 -4.83 -28.48
N TRP A 129 16.50 -3.80 -27.80
CA TRP A 129 15.09 -3.77 -27.39
C TRP A 129 14.14 -3.70 -28.57
N ALA A 130 14.48 -2.92 -29.62
CA ALA A 130 13.69 -2.86 -30.84
C ALA A 130 13.60 -4.24 -31.52
N TRP A 131 14.73 -4.94 -31.67
CA TRP A 131 14.76 -6.31 -32.19
C TRP A 131 13.99 -7.29 -31.30
N PHE A 132 14.14 -7.19 -29.98
CA PHE A 132 13.48 -8.06 -29.00
C PHE A 132 11.96 -7.95 -29.12
N TRP A 133 11.42 -6.72 -29.15
CA TRP A 133 9.97 -6.52 -29.28
C TRP A 133 9.41 -6.98 -30.63
N LEU A 134 10.17 -6.82 -31.72
CA LEU A 134 9.81 -7.40 -33.01
C LEU A 134 9.70 -8.93 -32.94
N LYS A 135 10.64 -9.60 -32.27
CA LYS A 135 10.64 -11.07 -32.09
C LYS A 135 9.55 -11.55 -31.14
N VAL A 136 9.30 -10.82 -30.05
CA VAL A 136 8.19 -11.10 -29.14
C VAL A 136 6.85 -10.96 -29.87
N GLY A 137 6.66 -9.90 -30.66
CA GLY A 137 5.45 -9.71 -31.46
C GLY A 137 5.24 -10.82 -32.49
N GLU A 138 6.31 -11.26 -33.16
CA GLU A 138 6.28 -12.37 -34.11
C GLU A 138 5.89 -13.70 -33.44
N LEU A 139 6.45 -13.98 -32.26
CA LEU A 139 6.12 -15.16 -31.44
C LEU A 139 4.65 -15.13 -30.98
N LEU A 140 4.17 -13.99 -30.51
CA LEU A 140 2.78 -13.79 -30.07
C LEU A 140 1.79 -13.84 -31.24
N ARG A 141 2.20 -13.52 -32.47
CA ARG A 141 1.35 -13.59 -33.67
C ARG A 141 1.29 -14.99 -34.27
N THR A 142 2.21 -15.88 -33.90
CA THR A 142 2.27 -17.26 -34.42
C THR A 142 1.05 -18.08 -33.97
N ARG A 143 0.52 -18.92 -34.86
CA ARG A 143 -0.70 -19.74 -34.62
C ARG A 143 -0.62 -20.65 -33.39
N ALA A 144 0.60 -21.02 -32.99
CA ALA A 144 0.90 -21.74 -31.75
C ALA A 144 0.56 -20.94 -30.47
N TYR A 145 0.72 -19.62 -30.49
CA TYR A 145 0.35 -18.77 -29.36
C TYR A 145 -1.17 -18.68 -29.18
N ARG A 146 -1.91 -18.59 -30.29
CA ARG A 146 -3.38 -18.51 -30.30
C ARG A 146 -4.08 -19.79 -29.81
N SER A 147 -3.39 -20.93 -29.80
CA SER A 147 -3.94 -22.22 -29.36
C SER A 147 -3.52 -22.58 -27.94
N VAL A 148 -2.20 -22.70 -27.69
CA VAL A 148 -1.67 -23.18 -26.41
C VAL A 148 -0.83 -22.13 -25.69
N GLY A 149 -0.13 -21.26 -26.45
CA GLY A 149 0.81 -20.31 -25.86
C GLY A 149 0.16 -19.25 -24.96
N GLN A 150 -1.10 -18.86 -25.19
CA GLN A 150 -1.82 -17.94 -24.29
C GLN A 150 -1.95 -18.49 -22.85
N TYR A 151 -2.18 -19.80 -22.71
CA TYR A 151 -2.31 -20.43 -21.40
C TYR A 151 -0.95 -20.60 -20.72
N VAL A 152 0.09 -20.94 -21.49
CA VAL A 152 1.47 -21.01 -20.97
C VAL A 152 1.95 -19.64 -20.50
N LEU A 153 1.63 -18.56 -21.22
CA LEU A 153 1.95 -17.19 -20.79
C LEU A 153 1.19 -16.82 -19.51
N MET A 154 -0.11 -17.11 -19.43
CA MET A 154 -0.90 -16.86 -18.22
C MET A 154 -0.35 -17.62 -17.00
N VAL A 155 -0.01 -18.89 -17.15
CA VAL A 155 0.61 -19.69 -16.08
C VAL A 155 2.00 -19.15 -15.73
N GLY A 156 2.78 -18.71 -16.72
CA GLY A 156 4.09 -18.08 -16.51
C GLY A 156 3.99 -16.77 -15.73
N ILE A 157 3.02 -15.90 -16.07
CA ILE A 157 2.76 -14.65 -15.35
C ILE A 157 2.25 -14.95 -13.93
N ALA A 158 1.31 -15.89 -13.78
CA ALA A 158 0.82 -16.30 -12.47
C ALA A 158 1.95 -16.85 -11.60
N GLY A 159 2.82 -17.69 -12.16
CA GLY A 159 4.01 -18.22 -11.50
C GLY A 159 5.02 -17.13 -11.13
N LEU A 160 5.25 -16.16 -12.02
CA LEU A 160 6.11 -15.00 -11.77
C LEU A 160 5.57 -14.15 -10.62
N VAL A 161 4.25 -13.91 -10.58
CA VAL A 161 3.58 -13.19 -9.50
C VAL A 161 3.73 -13.95 -8.18
N VAL A 162 3.48 -15.26 -8.17
CA VAL A 162 3.68 -16.10 -6.96
C VAL A 162 5.14 -16.06 -6.50
N TRP A 163 6.09 -16.14 -7.43
CA TRP A 163 7.52 -16.05 -7.12
C TRP A 163 7.93 -14.67 -6.60
N LEU A 164 7.41 -13.59 -7.18
CA LEU A 164 7.63 -12.22 -6.70
C LEU A 164 7.02 -12.01 -5.31
N LEU A 165 5.83 -12.55 -5.05
CA LEU A 165 5.21 -12.50 -3.72
C LEU A 165 6.03 -13.28 -2.70
N TYR A 166 6.50 -14.48 -3.05
CA TYR A 166 7.39 -15.27 -2.20
C TYR A 166 8.70 -14.52 -1.92
N LYS A 167 9.35 -13.99 -2.96
CA LYS A 167 10.59 -13.22 -2.85
C LYS A 167 10.38 -11.93 -2.07
N ALA A 168 9.27 -11.22 -2.25
CA ALA A 168 8.93 -10.01 -1.50
C ALA A 168 8.69 -10.31 -0.02
N GLN A 169 8.03 -11.43 0.31
CA GLN A 169 7.91 -11.88 1.70
C GLN A 169 9.28 -12.21 2.31
N VAL A 170 10.18 -12.84 1.55
CA VAL A 170 11.54 -13.14 1.99
C VAL A 170 12.38 -11.87 2.13
N LEU A 171 12.32 -10.94 1.17
CA LEU A 171 13.02 -9.65 1.25
C LEU A 171 12.52 -8.79 2.40
N ASN A 172 11.19 -8.75 2.63
CA ASN A 172 10.61 -8.04 3.77
C ASN A 172 10.99 -8.66 5.13
N ARG A 173 11.35 -9.95 5.16
CA ARG A 173 11.92 -10.62 6.34
C ARG A 173 13.42 -10.35 6.53
N LEU A 174 14.17 -10.05 5.47
CA LEU A 174 15.62 -9.86 5.52
C LEU A 174 16.04 -8.38 5.61
N PHE A 175 15.25 -7.46 5.05
CA PHE A 175 15.53 -6.03 5.06
C PHE A 175 14.24 -5.22 5.35
N PRO A 176 13.93 -4.97 6.64
CA PRO A 176 12.82 -4.10 7.02
C PRO A 176 13.24 -2.63 6.86
N GLY A 177 13.33 -2.17 5.61
CA GLY A 177 13.38 -0.75 5.31
C GLY A 177 12.01 -0.14 5.63
N ARG A 178 11.92 0.54 6.77
CA ARG A 178 10.74 1.26 7.31
C ARG A 178 9.74 0.33 7.99
N ALA A 179 9.70 0.42 9.32
CA ALA A 179 8.65 -0.14 10.16
C ALA A 179 7.28 0.22 9.57
N ARG A 180 6.66 -0.74 8.89
CA ARG A 180 5.28 -0.63 8.46
C ARG A 180 4.49 -0.57 9.75
N ASN A 181 3.91 0.60 10.04
CA ASN A 181 2.90 0.76 11.08
C ASN A 181 1.77 -0.22 10.75
N LEU A 182 1.88 -1.45 11.27
CA LEU A 182 0.76 -2.35 11.43
C LEU A 182 -0.27 -1.52 12.18
N GLY A 183 -1.38 -1.24 11.50
CA GLY A 183 -2.49 -0.45 12.01
C GLY A 183 -3.13 -1.14 13.20
N LEU A 184 -2.45 -1.09 14.34
CA LEU A 184 -3.15 -1.01 15.60
C LEU A 184 -3.74 0.39 15.60
N ASP A 185 -5.07 0.44 15.51
CA ASP A 185 -5.83 1.66 15.71
C ASP A 185 -5.44 2.22 17.07
N TYR A 186 -4.51 3.19 17.07
CA TYR A 186 -3.91 3.76 18.28
C TYR A 186 -5.01 4.28 19.23
N THR A 187 -6.14 4.71 18.67
CA THR A 187 -7.32 5.17 19.39
C THR A 187 -7.93 4.07 20.27
N THR A 188 -7.98 2.82 19.80
CA THR A 188 -8.55 1.71 20.60
C THR A 188 -7.67 1.26 21.77
N LEU A 189 -6.35 1.47 21.69
CA LEU A 189 -5.43 1.11 22.77
C LEU A 189 -5.47 2.12 23.94
N ASP A 190 -5.88 3.36 23.67
CA ASP A 190 -5.85 4.44 24.65
C ASP A 190 -7.10 4.48 25.54
N GLU A 191 -8.20 3.80 25.18
CA GLU A 191 -9.47 3.90 25.93
C GLU A 191 -9.72 2.75 26.94
N ASP A 192 -9.26 1.52 26.67
CA ASP A 192 -9.47 0.39 27.58
C ASP A 192 -8.28 -0.59 27.63
N ILE A 193 -7.39 -0.38 28.60
CA ILE A 193 -6.27 -1.29 28.86
C ILE A 193 -6.71 -2.67 29.38
N HIS A 194 -7.95 -2.84 29.88
CA HIS A 194 -8.39 -4.10 30.50
C HIS A 194 -8.99 -5.08 29.48
N ALA A 195 -9.55 -4.58 28.37
CA ALA A 195 -10.11 -5.41 27.31
C ALA A 195 -9.05 -6.09 26.41
N ILE A 196 -7.78 -5.67 26.48
CA ILE A 196 -6.73 -6.12 25.57
C ILE A 196 -6.06 -7.40 26.09
N ASN A 197 -5.98 -8.42 25.23
CA ASN A 197 -5.09 -9.56 25.46
C ASN A 197 -3.65 -9.19 25.09
N PHE A 198 -2.87 -8.74 26.08
CA PHE A 198 -1.48 -8.32 25.87
C PHE A 198 -0.58 -9.42 25.34
N ALA A 199 -0.78 -10.68 25.75
CA ALA A 199 0.09 -11.79 25.34
C ALA A 199 0.06 -11.97 23.82
N ASP A 200 -1.15 -12.15 23.27
CA ASP A 200 -1.34 -12.35 21.82
C ASP A 200 -0.82 -11.15 21.00
N ARG A 201 -1.06 -9.92 21.51
CA ARG A 201 -0.69 -8.68 20.81
C ARG A 201 0.80 -8.41 20.83
N ILE A 202 1.48 -8.75 21.93
CA ILE A 202 2.95 -8.68 22.01
C ILE A 202 3.55 -9.68 21.04
N ASP A 203 3.04 -10.92 21.01
CA ASP A 203 3.54 -11.95 20.11
C ASP A 203 3.32 -11.58 18.62
N GLU A 204 2.17 -10.98 18.29
CA GLU A 204 1.90 -10.46 16.94
C GLU A 204 2.89 -9.33 16.57
N ALA A 205 3.14 -8.38 17.49
CA ALA A 205 4.08 -7.30 17.26
C ALA A 205 5.51 -7.80 17.07
N VAL A 206 5.93 -8.80 17.85
CA VAL A 206 7.25 -9.46 17.73
C VAL A 206 7.36 -10.25 16.43
N ALA A 207 6.34 -11.00 16.04
CA ALA A 207 6.29 -11.73 14.77
C ALA A 207 6.36 -10.78 13.57
N GLY A 208 5.77 -9.58 13.70
CA GLY A 208 5.86 -8.49 12.74
C GLY A 208 7.20 -7.72 12.78
N ARG A 209 8.14 -8.09 13.65
CA ARG A 209 9.39 -7.36 13.96
C ARG A 209 9.17 -5.88 14.29
N ASN A 210 7.99 -5.55 14.80
CA ASN A 210 7.64 -4.21 15.24
C ASN A 210 7.98 -4.08 16.74
N TYR A 211 9.28 -4.02 17.03
CA TYR A 211 9.78 -4.00 18.39
C TYR A 211 9.36 -2.75 19.17
N ARG A 212 9.21 -1.60 18.50
CA ARG A 212 8.73 -0.35 19.12
C ARG A 212 7.30 -0.50 19.65
N LEU A 213 6.43 -1.13 18.86
CA LEU A 213 5.07 -1.44 19.26
C LEU A 213 5.03 -2.48 20.40
N ALA A 214 5.87 -3.50 20.33
CA ALA A 214 5.98 -4.51 21.37
C ALA A 214 6.42 -3.91 22.72
N VAL A 215 7.37 -2.96 22.72
CA VAL A 215 7.77 -2.22 23.94
C VAL A 215 6.61 -1.38 24.50
N ARG A 216 5.83 -0.71 23.64
CA ARG A 216 4.63 0.02 24.10
C ARG A 216 3.61 -0.91 24.75
N LEU A 217 3.35 -2.07 24.15
CA LEU A 217 2.42 -3.06 24.71
C LEU A 217 2.91 -3.63 26.06
N LEU A 218 4.21 -3.88 26.20
CA LEU A 218 4.82 -4.27 27.48
C LEU A 218 4.63 -3.20 28.56
N TYR A 219 4.82 -1.92 28.21
CA TYR A 219 4.62 -0.81 29.15
C TYR A 219 3.15 -0.69 29.61
N LEU A 220 2.20 -0.78 28.67
CA LEU A 220 0.77 -0.79 28.99
C LEU A 220 0.38 -1.99 29.87
N GLN A 221 0.95 -3.17 29.62
CA GLN A 221 0.75 -4.35 30.46
C GLN A 221 1.23 -4.11 31.90
N THR A 222 2.38 -3.45 32.08
CA THR A 222 2.89 -3.07 33.41
C THR A 222 1.98 -2.07 34.11
N LEU A 223 1.48 -1.04 33.39
CA LEU A 223 0.50 -0.11 33.95
C LEU A 223 -0.79 -0.82 34.38
N LYS A 224 -1.29 -1.75 33.56
CA LYS A 224 -2.45 -2.57 33.92
C LYS A 224 -2.18 -3.35 35.20
N ARG A 225 -1.05 -4.05 35.30
CA ARG A 225 -0.69 -4.81 36.51
C ARG A 225 -0.67 -3.94 37.77
N LEU A 226 -0.03 -2.76 37.70
CA LEU A 226 0.03 -1.83 38.83
C LEU A 226 -1.36 -1.27 39.20
N THR A 227 -2.26 -1.17 38.23
CA THR A 227 -3.65 -0.77 38.45
C THR A 227 -4.45 -1.91 39.10
N ASP A 228 -4.28 -3.14 38.61
CA ASP A 228 -4.90 -4.35 39.17
C ASP A 228 -4.48 -4.58 40.63
N THR A 229 -3.24 -4.23 41.00
CA THR A 229 -2.74 -4.30 42.39
C THR A 229 -3.12 -3.08 43.24
N GLY A 230 -3.80 -2.09 42.67
CA GLY A 230 -4.24 -0.88 43.37
C GLY A 230 -3.13 0.11 43.71
N LEU A 231 -1.94 -0.04 43.12
CA LEU A 231 -0.80 0.84 43.37
C LEU A 231 -0.89 2.17 42.62
N ILE A 232 -1.55 2.17 41.45
CA ILE A 232 -1.76 3.37 40.64
C ILE A 232 -3.21 3.44 40.17
N ARG A 233 -3.65 4.64 39.80
CA ARG A 233 -4.94 4.84 39.12
C ARG A 233 -4.70 5.19 37.66
N TRP A 234 -4.92 4.22 36.77
CA TRP A 234 -4.78 4.42 35.33
C TRP A 234 -5.80 5.43 34.78
N GLN A 235 -5.30 6.39 34.00
CA GLN A 235 -6.07 7.35 33.22
C GLN A 235 -5.31 7.71 31.93
N PRO A 236 -5.99 7.79 30.77
CA PRO A 236 -5.33 8.03 29.48
C PRO A 236 -4.68 9.42 29.36
N ASN A 237 -5.20 10.41 30.07
CA ASN A 237 -4.68 11.78 30.08
C ASN A 237 -3.53 12.03 31.07
N LYS A 238 -3.08 10.99 31.78
CA LYS A 238 -2.05 11.09 32.81
C LYS A 238 -0.65 10.89 32.19
N THR A 239 0.33 11.66 32.66
CA THR A 239 1.72 11.55 32.18
C THR A 239 2.46 10.38 32.84
N ASN A 240 3.48 9.83 32.18
CA ASN A 240 4.32 8.76 32.73
C ASN A 240 4.93 9.12 34.09
N ARG A 241 5.39 10.37 34.25
CA ARG A 241 5.94 10.87 35.51
C ARG A 241 4.90 10.89 36.63
N GLN A 242 3.66 11.25 36.33
CA GLN A 242 2.58 11.23 37.32
C GLN A 242 2.32 9.80 37.84
N TYR A 243 2.47 8.76 37.02
CA TYR A 243 2.42 7.37 37.51
C TYR A 243 3.57 7.03 38.47
N ALA A 244 4.80 7.48 38.17
CA ALA A 244 5.93 7.28 39.06
C ALA A 244 5.74 8.00 40.42
N TYR A 245 5.10 9.17 40.42
CA TYR A 245 4.78 9.90 41.65
C TYR A 245 3.74 9.18 42.52
N GLU A 246 2.77 8.46 41.95
CA GLU A 246 1.80 7.66 42.73
C GLU A 246 2.47 6.52 43.51
N LEU A 247 3.60 6.02 42.99
CA LEU A 247 4.39 4.97 43.63
C LEU A 247 5.32 5.50 44.74
N THR A 248 5.20 6.77 45.15
CA THR A 248 6.06 7.33 46.20
C THR A 248 5.91 6.58 47.52
N GLY A 249 7.02 6.09 48.08
CA GLY A 249 7.03 5.27 49.28
C GLY A 249 6.87 3.76 49.03
N ASN A 250 6.68 3.33 47.78
CA ASN A 250 6.67 1.93 47.40
C ASN A 250 8.04 1.48 46.85
N PRO A 251 8.57 0.30 47.23
CA PRO A 251 9.82 -0.22 46.68
C PRO A 251 9.80 -0.42 45.15
N ALA A 252 8.61 -0.61 44.55
CA ALA A 252 8.44 -0.77 43.10
C ALA A 252 8.73 0.51 42.30
N ARG A 253 8.81 1.69 42.94
CA ARG A 253 9.04 2.96 42.26
C ARG A 253 10.32 2.97 41.43
N LEU A 254 11.43 2.54 42.01
CA LEU A 254 12.73 2.57 41.33
C LEU A 254 12.73 1.66 40.09
N GLY A 255 12.14 0.48 40.18
CA GLY A 255 11.98 -0.41 39.03
C GLY A 255 11.09 0.19 37.95
N PHE A 256 9.98 0.81 38.33
CA PHE A 256 9.06 1.45 37.38
C PHE A 256 9.69 2.66 36.67
N GLU A 257 10.49 3.48 37.37
CA GLU A 257 11.22 4.60 36.76
C GLU A 257 12.24 4.12 35.71
N GLN A 258 12.94 3.02 35.96
CA GLN A 258 13.85 2.40 35.00
C GLN A 258 13.11 1.91 33.75
N LEU A 259 11.98 1.22 33.93
CA LEU A 259 11.14 0.78 32.81
C LEU A 259 10.57 1.95 31.99
N THR A 260 10.14 3.00 32.69
CA THR A 260 9.62 4.22 32.05
C THR A 260 10.70 4.88 31.20
N THR A 261 11.95 4.90 31.67
CA THR A 261 13.08 5.43 30.90
C THR A 261 13.32 4.63 29.62
N HIS A 262 13.28 3.29 29.68
CA HIS A 262 13.39 2.44 28.49
C HIS A 262 12.24 2.70 27.50
N PHE A 263 11.01 2.83 28.00
CA PHE A 263 9.86 3.15 27.18
C PHE A 263 10.00 4.53 26.51
N GLU A 264 10.31 5.57 27.26
CA GLU A 264 10.46 6.94 26.74
C GLU A 264 11.57 7.03 25.70
N TYR A 265 12.69 6.35 25.94
CA TYR A 265 13.80 6.31 25.00
C TYR A 265 13.40 5.64 23.67
N VAL A 266 12.72 4.50 23.71
CA VAL A 266 12.25 3.80 22.50
C VAL A 266 11.12 4.56 21.79
N TRP A 267 10.22 5.17 22.55
CA TRP A 267 9.01 5.77 22.02
C TRP A 267 9.23 7.21 21.52
N TYR A 268 9.99 8.03 22.24
CA TYR A 268 10.24 9.43 21.87
C TYR A 268 11.62 9.66 21.27
N GLY A 269 12.59 8.77 21.51
CA GLY A 269 13.97 8.94 21.04
C GLY A 269 14.25 8.50 19.60
N ASP A 270 13.24 7.98 18.88
CA ASP A 270 13.35 7.43 17.52
C ASP A 270 14.52 6.45 17.31
N PHE A 271 14.95 5.78 18.38
CA PHE A 271 16.06 4.84 18.31
C PHE A 271 15.59 3.53 17.66
N PRO A 272 16.31 3.02 16.65
CA PRO A 272 16.03 1.71 16.10
C PRO A 272 16.25 0.66 17.18
N VAL A 273 15.21 -0.13 17.47
CA VAL A 273 15.29 -1.26 18.39
C VAL A 273 15.46 -2.52 17.55
N ASP A 274 16.58 -3.21 17.74
CA ASP A 274 16.82 -4.53 17.19
C ASP A 274 16.30 -5.63 18.13
N GLU A 275 16.31 -6.87 17.66
CA GLU A 275 15.79 -8.01 18.40
C GLU A 275 16.54 -8.25 19.71
N THR A 276 17.86 -8.04 19.71
CA THR A 276 18.74 -8.21 20.88
C THR A 276 18.41 -7.18 21.96
N ARG A 277 18.29 -5.90 21.61
CA ARG A 277 17.89 -4.84 22.55
C ARG A 277 16.44 -5.00 22.98
N PHE A 278 15.55 -5.44 22.10
CA PHE A 278 14.17 -5.75 22.49
C PHE A 278 14.14 -6.85 23.55
N ASN A 279 14.91 -7.92 23.38
CA ASN A 279 14.94 -9.03 24.33
C ASN A 279 15.46 -8.61 25.72
N SER A 280 16.47 -7.73 25.78
CA SER A 280 16.94 -7.20 27.07
C SER A 280 15.88 -6.32 27.76
N ILE A 281 15.21 -5.46 26.99
CA ILE A 281 14.10 -4.64 27.49
C ILE A 281 12.95 -5.55 27.99
N ARG A 282 12.54 -6.52 27.18
CA ARG A 282 11.49 -7.50 27.53
C ARG A 282 11.81 -8.22 28.84
N GLN A 283 13.07 -8.61 29.03
CA GLN A 283 13.51 -9.27 30.25
C GLN A 283 13.34 -8.37 31.47
N ALA A 284 13.72 -7.08 31.39
CA ALA A 284 13.53 -6.11 32.47
C ALA A 284 12.04 -5.94 32.82
N PHE A 285 11.17 -5.79 31.82
CA PHE A 285 9.71 -5.71 32.02
C PHE A 285 9.15 -6.98 32.67
N THR A 286 9.60 -8.15 32.21
CA THR A 286 9.13 -9.44 32.73
C THR A 286 9.58 -9.66 34.17
N GLN A 287 10.81 -9.30 34.51
CA GLN A 287 11.34 -9.39 35.88
C GLN A 287 10.55 -8.49 36.84
N PHE A 288 10.31 -7.24 36.46
CA PHE A 288 9.50 -6.32 37.26
C PHE A 288 8.06 -6.81 37.42
N ASN A 289 7.47 -7.37 36.35
CA ASN A 289 6.11 -7.91 36.38
C ASN A 289 5.98 -9.24 37.15
N ALA A 290 7.10 -9.90 37.46
CA ALA A 290 7.13 -11.14 38.23
C ALA A 290 7.33 -10.90 39.75
N SER A 291 7.99 -9.82 40.14
CA SER A 291 8.14 -9.37 41.54
C SER A 291 6.87 -8.71 42.05
#